data_AF-A0AAE3EUR1-F1
#
_entry.id   AF-A0AAE3EUR1-F1
#
_cell.length_a   1.000
_cell.length_b   1.000
_cell.length_c   1.000
_cell.angle_alpha   90.00
_cell.angle_beta   90.00
_cell.angle_gamma   90.00
#
_symmetry.space_group_name_H-M   'P 1'
#
loop_
_entity.id
_entity.type
_entity.pdbx_description
1 polymer ?
#
loop_
_entity_poly.entity_id
_entity_poly.type
_entity_poly.pdbx_seq_one_letter_code
_entity_poly.pdbx_strand_id
1 'polypeptide(L)'
;MGPNFNHKRWIDTQKRKIEECLPEIIAWIEKDCKFWYDLRKQQAEDEKNREIQRAKEAEIQRTKEIEEAKLMQLLTDCDNWHRAKNIRNYISAYEQNTVMKSLDQEKLKTWMDWANKKANELDPLISKEDAVLGFHKA
;
A
#
# COMPACT_ATOMS: atom_id res chain seq x y z
N MET A 1 14.14 33.81 6.16
CA MET A 1 14.51 34.93 7.05
C MET A 1 13.55 36.07 6.79
N GLY A 2 12.91 36.61 7.84
CA GLY A 2 12.03 37.77 7.74
C GLY A 2 12.80 39.06 7.44
N PRO A 3 12.12 40.16 7.17
CA PRO A 3 12.80 41.40 6.84
C PRO A 3 13.68 41.89 8.01
N ASN A 4 14.96 42.15 7.73
CA ASN A 4 15.92 42.65 8.71
C ASN A 4 15.84 44.18 8.76
N PHE A 5 15.29 44.73 9.84
CA PHE A 5 15.06 46.16 10.04
C PHE A 5 15.83 46.70 11.24
N ASN A 6 17.14 46.48 11.25
CA ASN A 6 18.00 47.02 12.29
C ASN A 6 18.22 48.52 12.05
N HIS A 7 17.38 49.34 12.70
CA HIS A 7 17.75 50.47 13.56
C HIS A 7 16.48 51.19 14.05
N LYS A 8 15.73 50.55 14.95
CA LYS A 8 14.63 51.21 15.68
C LYS A 8 15.21 52.25 16.63
N ARG A 9 15.28 53.50 16.18
CA ARG A 9 15.45 54.68 17.05
C ARG A 9 14.16 55.51 17.04
N TRP A 10 13.02 54.85 17.31
CA TRP A 10 11.76 55.54 17.61
C TRP A 10 11.76 55.87 19.10
N ILE A 11 12.57 56.86 19.46
CA ILE A 11 12.74 57.29 20.84
C ILE A 11 12.34 58.75 20.87
N ASP A 12 11.42 59.10 21.77
CA ASP A 12 11.10 60.50 22.03
C ASP A 12 12.33 61.18 22.63
N THR A 13 12.77 62.26 21.99
CA THR A 13 13.91 63.05 22.44
C THR A 13 13.55 64.52 22.39
N GLN A 14 14.34 65.36 23.08
CA GLN A 14 14.17 66.82 23.01
C GLN A 14 14.29 67.38 21.56
N LYS A 15 14.89 66.62 20.63
CA LYS A 15 15.11 67.02 19.24
C LYS A 15 14.18 66.37 18.22
N ARG A 16 13.46 65.32 18.60
CA ARG A 16 12.54 64.58 17.72
C ARG A 16 11.44 63.97 18.55
N LYS A 17 10.22 64.34 18.22
CA LYS A 17 9.02 63.84 18.88
C LYS A 17 8.55 62.52 18.27
N ILE A 18 7.85 61.70 19.06
CA ILE A 18 7.38 60.39 18.59
C ILE A 18 6.27 60.55 17.53
N GLU A 19 5.50 61.62 17.63
CA GLU A 19 4.47 62.02 16.68
C GLU A 19 5.05 62.24 15.28
N GLU A 20 6.26 62.78 15.20
CA GLU A 20 7.00 62.97 13.94
C GLU A 20 7.51 61.63 13.36
N CYS A 21 7.57 60.57 14.17
CA CYS A 21 7.92 59.22 13.73
C CYS A 21 6.69 58.41 13.28
N LEU A 22 5.45 58.87 13.54
CA LEU A 22 4.24 58.09 13.28
C LEU A 22 4.12 57.61 11.81
N PRO A 23 4.41 58.43 10.79
CA PRO A 23 4.35 57.95 9.40
C PRO A 23 5.32 56.79 9.13
N GLU A 24 6.53 56.83 9.70
CA GLU A 24 7.52 55.75 9.57
C GLU A 24 7.09 54.49 10.31
N ILE A 25 6.50 54.64 11.49
CA ILE A 25 5.97 53.52 12.29
C ILE A 25 4.82 52.84 11.55
N ILE A 26 3.89 53.61 10.99
CA ILE A 26 2.75 53.07 10.22
C ILE A 26 3.24 52.34 8.97
N ALA A 27 4.13 52.96 8.18
CA ALA A 27 4.71 52.31 7.00
C ALA A 27 5.46 51.01 7.35
N TRP A 28 6.10 50.97 8.53
CA TRP A 28 6.75 49.75 9.03
C TRP A 28 5.73 48.66 9.37
N ILE A 29 4.69 48.99 10.14
CA ILE A 29 3.64 48.04 10.52
C ILE A 29 2.96 47.48 9.27
N GLU A 30 2.60 48.33 8.31
CA GLU A 30 1.96 47.90 7.07
C GLU A 30 2.84 46.92 6.28
N LYS A 31 4.14 47.21 6.17
CA LYS A 31 5.09 46.35 5.48
C LYS A 31 5.28 45.01 6.18
N ASP A 32 5.41 45.02 7.51
CA ASP A 32 5.59 43.79 8.30
C ASP A 32 4.32 42.93 8.28
N CYS A 33 3.15 43.55 8.48
CA CYS A 33 1.86 42.87 8.37
C CYS A 33 1.67 42.23 6.99
N LYS A 34 1.98 42.97 5.91
CA LYS A 34 1.89 42.45 4.54
C LYS A 34 2.84 41.28 4.33
N PHE A 35 4.09 41.39 4.77
CA PHE A 35 5.07 40.30 4.67
C PHE A 35 4.56 39.03 5.37
N TRP A 36 4.10 39.15 6.62
CA TRP A 36 3.61 37.98 7.37
C TRP A 36 2.30 37.42 6.81
N TYR A 37 1.43 38.28 6.26
CA TYR A 37 0.22 37.84 5.58
C TYR A 37 0.56 37.02 4.33
N ASP A 38 1.44 37.54 3.47
CA ASP A 38 1.86 36.88 2.24
C ASP A 38 2.58 35.56 2.55
N LEU A 39 3.46 35.56 3.56
CA LEU A 39 4.17 34.36 3.99
C LEU A 39 3.21 33.28 4.51
N ARG A 40 2.23 33.66 5.36
CA ARG A 40 1.22 32.71 5.86
C ARG A 40 0.37 32.15 4.73
N LYS A 41 0.00 32.99 3.76
CA LYS A 41 -0.76 32.57 2.59
C LYS A 41 0.04 31.56 1.75
N GLN A 42 1.33 31.82 1.51
CA GLN A 42 2.21 30.89 0.80
C GLN A 42 2.35 29.56 1.56
N GLN A 43 2.62 29.61 2.86
CA GLN A 43 2.74 28.41 3.69
C GLN A 43 1.47 27.56 3.69
N ALA A 44 0.29 28.18 3.72
CA ALA A 44 -0.98 27.47 3.66
C ALA A 44 -1.19 26.76 2.30
N GLU A 45 -0.85 27.43 1.20
CA GLU A 45 -0.93 26.82 -0.15
C GLU A 45 0.10 25.69 -0.31
N ASP A 46 1.32 25.88 0.19
CA ASP A 46 2.38 24.87 0.15
C ASP A 46 2.04 23.65 1.01
N GLU A 47 1.42 23.84 2.18
CA GLU A 47 0.94 22.72 3.00
C GLU A 47 -0.17 21.96 2.29
N LYS A 48 -1.17 22.66 1.74
CA LYS A 48 -2.25 22.05 0.96
C LYS A 48 -1.71 21.24 -0.23
N ASN A 49 -0.75 21.79 -0.96
CA ASN A 49 -0.10 21.08 -2.07
C ASN A 49 0.66 19.84 -1.60
N ARG A 50 1.36 19.93 -0.46
CA ARG A 50 2.06 18.78 0.15
C ARG A 50 1.09 17.71 0.65
N GLU A 51 -0.06 18.07 1.20
CA GLU A 51 -1.12 17.13 1.58
C GLU A 51 -1.70 16.40 0.37
N ILE A 52 -2.03 17.15 -0.70
CA ILE A 52 -2.52 16.56 -1.96
C ILE A 52 -1.50 15.60 -2.55
N GLN A 53 -0.22 15.98 -2.56
CA GLN A 53 0.85 15.13 -3.10
C GLN A 53 1.05 13.87 -2.26
N ARG A 54 1.08 13.98 -0.92
CA ARG A 54 1.14 12.84 -0.01
C ARG A 54 -0.03 11.88 -0.21
N ALA A 55 -1.24 12.40 -0.37
CA ALA A 55 -2.43 11.57 -0.60
C ALA A 55 -2.35 10.81 -1.93
N LYS A 56 -1.87 11.45 -3.01
CA LYS A 56 -1.65 10.80 -4.30
C LYS A 56 -0.60 9.70 -4.22
N GLU A 57 0.53 9.97 -3.57
CA GLU A 57 1.61 9.01 -3.39
C GLU A 57 1.16 7.81 -2.56
N ALA A 58 0.39 8.04 -1.48
CA ALA A 58 -0.17 6.99 -0.66
C ALA A 58 -1.13 6.08 -1.44
N GLU A 59 -2.00 6.63 -2.29
CA GLU A 59 -2.91 5.82 -3.11
C GLU A 59 -2.17 5.03 -4.21
N ILE A 60 -1.14 5.63 -4.82
CA ILE A 60 -0.27 4.91 -5.77
C ILE A 60 0.45 3.76 -5.06
N GLN A 61 0.96 3.99 -3.85
CA GLN A 61 1.66 2.96 -3.10
C GLN A 61 0.70 1.83 -2.67
N ARG A 62 -0.49 2.19 -2.17
CA ARG A 62 -1.53 1.23 -1.80
C ARG A 62 -1.97 0.37 -2.99
N THR A 63 -2.19 0.97 -4.16
CA THR A 63 -2.58 0.22 -5.36
C THR A 63 -1.48 -0.73 -5.82
N LYS A 64 -0.21 -0.31 -5.75
CA LYS A 64 0.94 -1.21 -6.01
C LYS A 64 0.99 -2.38 -5.04
N GLU A 65 0.87 -2.14 -3.74
CA GLU A 65 0.89 -3.19 -2.72
C GLU A 65 -0.24 -4.22 -2.91
N ILE A 66 -1.44 -3.74 -3.26
CA ILE A 66 -2.57 -4.61 -3.58
C ILE A 66 -2.28 -5.47 -4.82
N GLU A 67 -1.75 -4.89 -5.89
CA GLU A 67 -1.43 -5.63 -7.11
C GLU A 67 -0.26 -6.61 -6.91
N GLU A 68 0.75 -6.24 -6.13
CA GLU A 68 1.85 -7.13 -5.74
C GLU A 68 1.35 -8.31 -4.91
N ALA A 69 0.47 -8.07 -3.92
CA ALA A 69 -0.13 -9.14 -3.13
C ALA A 69 -0.99 -10.08 -3.99
N LYS A 70 -1.79 -9.54 -4.91
CA LYS A 70 -2.57 -10.35 -5.88
C LYS A 70 -1.66 -11.19 -6.76
N LEU A 71 -0.57 -10.62 -7.27
CA LEU A 71 0.38 -11.33 -8.12
C LEU A 71 1.06 -12.46 -7.34
N MET A 72 1.52 -12.20 -6.11
CA MET A 72 2.14 -13.23 -5.25
C MET A 72 1.16 -14.37 -4.93
N GLN A 73 -0.10 -14.05 -4.66
CA GLN A 73 -1.14 -15.07 -4.46
C GLN A 73 -1.36 -15.87 -5.74
N LEU A 74 -1.45 -15.21 -6.91
CA LEU A 74 -1.63 -15.89 -8.19
C LEU A 74 -0.46 -16.84 -8.50
N LEU A 75 0.78 -16.41 -8.28
CA LEU A 75 1.96 -17.26 -8.48
C LEU A 75 1.94 -18.48 -7.55
N THR A 76 1.57 -18.27 -6.28
CA THR A 76 1.42 -19.35 -5.30
C THR A 76 0.34 -20.34 -5.74
N ASP A 77 -0.81 -19.84 -6.20
CA ASP A 77 -1.89 -20.66 -6.71
C ASP A 77 -1.45 -21.45 -7.97
N CYS A 78 -0.73 -20.81 -8.90
CA CYS A 78 -0.20 -21.49 -10.08
C CYS A 78 0.77 -22.61 -9.72
N ASP A 79 1.68 -22.40 -8.76
CA ASP A 79 2.61 -23.45 -8.31
C ASP A 79 1.86 -24.62 -7.66
N ASN A 80 0.94 -24.32 -6.74
CA ASN A 80 0.12 -25.34 -6.07
C ASN A 80 -0.71 -26.15 -7.06
N TRP A 81 -1.35 -25.49 -8.03
CA TRP A 81 -2.07 -26.14 -9.12
C TRP A 81 -1.15 -27.04 -9.96
N HIS A 82 0.04 -26.56 -10.32
CA HIS A 82 1.00 -27.33 -11.11
C HIS A 82 1.49 -28.57 -10.34
N ARG A 83 1.74 -28.44 -9.04
CA ARG A 83 2.12 -29.55 -8.16
C ARG A 83 0.99 -30.58 -8.04
N ALA A 84 -0.26 -30.14 -7.87
CA ALA A 84 -1.42 -31.03 -7.89
C ALA A 84 -1.57 -31.78 -9.22
N LYS A 85 -1.39 -31.08 -10.35
CA LYS A 85 -1.37 -31.68 -11.68
C LYS A 85 -0.27 -32.73 -11.83
N ASN A 86 0.94 -32.44 -11.33
CA ASN A 86 2.05 -33.40 -11.37
C ASN A 86 1.77 -34.66 -10.54
N ILE A 87 1.16 -34.52 -9.36
CA ILE A 87 0.75 -35.67 -8.55
C ILE A 87 -0.26 -36.53 -9.33
N ARG A 88 -1.28 -35.93 -9.94
CA ARG A 88 -2.28 -36.66 -10.75
C ARG A 88 -1.64 -37.37 -11.95
N ASN A 89 -0.75 -36.69 -12.67
CA ASN A 89 -0.01 -37.28 -13.78
C ASN A 89 0.84 -38.47 -13.32
N TYR A 90 1.51 -38.36 -12.16
CA TYR A 90 2.29 -39.44 -11.60
C TYR A 90 1.42 -40.64 -11.21
N ILE A 91 0.26 -40.42 -10.59
CA ILE A 91 -0.69 -41.49 -10.27
C ILE A 91 -1.10 -42.25 -11.55
N SER A 92 -1.47 -41.53 -12.61
CA SER A 92 -1.84 -42.15 -13.89
C SER A 92 -0.67 -42.90 -14.55
N ALA A 93 0.54 -42.33 -14.52
CA ALA A 93 1.73 -42.99 -15.06
C ALA A 93 2.09 -44.24 -14.25
N TYR A 94 1.94 -44.19 -12.91
CA TYR A 94 2.19 -45.31 -12.02
C TYR A 94 1.20 -46.46 -12.25
N GLU A 95 -0.09 -46.16 -12.45
CA GLU A 95 -1.12 -47.12 -12.84
C GLU A 95 -0.80 -47.81 -14.18
N GLN A 96 -0.28 -47.06 -15.16
CA GLN A 96 0.06 -47.57 -16.48
C GLN A 96 1.38 -48.37 -16.51
N ASN A 97 2.37 -48.00 -15.68
CA ASN A 97 3.68 -48.65 -15.63
C ASN A 97 3.69 -49.93 -14.79
N THR A 98 2.64 -50.22 -14.02
CA THR A 98 2.55 -51.49 -13.29
C THR A 98 2.36 -52.68 -14.25
N VAL A 99 3.49 -53.19 -14.74
CA VAL A 99 3.67 -54.52 -15.35
C VAL A 99 3.39 -55.66 -14.35
N MET A 100 3.16 -55.36 -13.06
CA MET A 100 2.84 -56.34 -12.03
C MET A 100 1.34 -56.31 -11.66
N LYS A 101 0.55 -57.09 -12.41
CA LYS A 101 -0.70 -57.71 -11.93
C LYS A 101 -0.41 -58.73 -10.81
N SER A 102 0.33 -58.36 -9.77
CA SER A 102 0.68 -59.25 -8.67
C SER A 102 0.16 -58.71 -7.33
N LEU A 103 -0.85 -59.44 -6.84
CA LEU A 103 -1.24 -59.71 -5.45
C LEU A 103 -1.80 -58.63 -4.52
N ASP A 104 -1.76 -57.32 -4.81
CA ASP A 104 -2.31 -56.35 -3.83
C ASP A 104 -2.97 -55.10 -4.46
N GLN A 105 -4.00 -55.34 -5.28
CA GLN A 105 -4.81 -54.27 -5.90
C GLN A 105 -5.47 -53.34 -4.86
N GLU A 106 -5.80 -53.86 -3.67
CA GLU A 106 -6.42 -53.08 -2.60
C GLU A 106 -5.45 -52.03 -2.05
N LYS A 107 -4.21 -52.42 -1.72
CA LYS A 107 -3.17 -51.47 -1.26
C LYS A 107 -2.85 -50.41 -2.32
N LEU A 108 -2.81 -50.81 -3.60
CA LEU A 108 -2.61 -49.87 -4.70
C LEU A 108 -3.73 -48.82 -4.75
N LYS A 109 -4.98 -49.28 -4.66
CA LYS A 109 -6.16 -48.41 -4.64
C LYS A 109 -6.13 -47.46 -3.45
N THR A 110 -5.85 -47.96 -2.24
CA THR A 110 -5.75 -47.13 -1.03
C THR A 110 -4.69 -46.05 -1.16
N TRP A 111 -3.53 -46.36 -1.74
CA TRP A 111 -2.48 -45.37 -1.98
C TRP A 111 -2.89 -44.32 -3.02
N MET A 112 -3.51 -44.73 -4.13
CA MET A 112 -4.02 -43.81 -5.15
C MET A 112 -5.10 -42.88 -4.60
N ASP A 113 -6.02 -43.39 -3.79
CA ASP A 113 -7.07 -42.59 -3.14
C ASP A 113 -6.46 -41.54 -2.19
N TRP A 114 -5.47 -41.93 -1.39
CA TRP A 114 -4.72 -41.00 -0.54
C TRP A 114 -3.98 -39.94 -1.36
N ALA A 115 -3.28 -40.33 -2.43
CA ALA A 115 -2.50 -39.43 -3.26
C ALA A 115 -3.40 -38.42 -4.02
N ASN A 116 -4.55 -38.89 -4.54
CA ASN A 116 -5.56 -38.01 -5.14
C ASN A 116 -6.15 -37.02 -4.14
N LYS A 117 -6.46 -37.48 -2.92
CA LYS A 117 -6.91 -36.58 -1.85
C LYS A 117 -5.86 -35.49 -1.56
N LYS A 118 -4.58 -35.85 -1.52
CA LYS A 118 -3.48 -34.88 -1.33
C LYS A 118 -3.34 -33.90 -2.49
N ALA A 119 -3.53 -34.34 -3.74
CA ALA A 119 -3.56 -33.45 -4.88
C ALA A 119 -4.73 -32.46 -4.79
N ASN A 120 -5.91 -32.91 -4.35
CA ASN A 120 -7.10 -32.06 -4.21
C ASN A 120 -6.97 -31.04 -3.07
N GLU A 121 -6.37 -31.43 -1.94
CA GLU A 121 -6.07 -30.50 -0.82
C GLU A 121 -5.11 -29.39 -1.26
N LEU A 122 -4.19 -29.66 -2.20
CA LEU A 122 -3.23 -28.70 -2.70
C LEU A 122 -3.80 -27.82 -3.84
N ASP A 123 -4.73 -28.34 -4.63
CA ASP A 123 -5.24 -27.67 -5.82
C ASP A 123 -6.12 -26.47 -5.44
N PRO A 124 -5.67 -25.23 -5.72
CA PRO A 124 -6.45 -24.05 -5.38
C PRO A 124 -7.76 -23.96 -6.17
N LEU A 125 -7.92 -24.68 -7.28
CA LEU A 125 -9.20 -24.69 -8.02
C LEU A 125 -10.26 -25.53 -7.30
N ILE A 126 -9.86 -26.58 -6.59
CA ILE A 126 -10.76 -27.46 -5.84
C ILE A 126 -10.96 -26.91 -4.42
N SER A 127 -9.88 -26.52 -3.76
CA SER A 127 -9.95 -25.94 -2.41
C SER A 127 -10.71 -24.61 -2.37
N LYS A 128 -10.65 -23.79 -3.43
CA LYS A 128 -11.46 -22.56 -3.52
C LYS A 128 -12.91 -22.83 -3.91
N GLU A 129 -13.23 -23.90 -4.65
CA GLU A 129 -14.62 -24.32 -4.87
C GLU A 129 -15.32 -24.64 -3.54
N ASP A 130 -14.64 -25.32 -2.60
CA ASP A 130 -15.16 -25.56 -1.24
C ASP A 130 -15.33 -24.26 -0.44
N ALA A 131 -14.44 -23.27 -0.63
CA ALA A 131 -14.56 -21.95 0.03
C ALA A 131 -15.69 -21.08 -0.55
N VAL A 132 -15.94 -21.17 -1.87
CA VAL A 132 -17.01 -20.42 -2.56
C VAL A 132 -18.39 -21.06 -2.33
N LEU A 133 -18.46 -22.39 -2.17
CA LEU A 133 -19.69 -23.12 -1.83
C LEU A 133 -19.98 -23.17 -0.31
N GLY A 134 -19.09 -22.61 0.52
CA GLY A 134 -19.24 -22.50 1.98
C GLY A 134 -20.28 -21.48 2.49
N PHE A 135 -21.27 -21.09 1.66
CA PHE A 135 -22.37 -20.23 2.10
C PHE A 135 -23.62 -21.04 2.48
N HIS A 136 -23.95 -20.94 3.77
CA HIS A 136 -25.23 -21.18 4.42
C HIS A 136 -25.89 -22.56 4.28
N LYS A 137 -25.64 -23.42 5.28
CA LYS A 137 -26.75 -24.17 5.88
C LYS A 137 -27.12 -23.54 7.22
N ALA A 138 -28.36 -23.04 7.25
CA ALA A 138 -29.11 -22.71 8.46
C ALA A 138 -29.34 -23.95 9.34
#